data_AF-A0A537U504-F1
#
_entry.id   AF-A0A537U504-F1
#
_cell.length_a   1.000
_cell.length_b   1.000
_cell.length_c   1.000
_cell.angle_alpha   90.00
_cell.angle_beta   90.00
_cell.angle_gamma   90.00
#
_symmetry.space_group_name_H-M   'P 1'
#
loop_
_entity.id
_entity.type
_entity.pdbx_description
1 polymer ?
#
loop_
_entity_poly.entity_id
_entity_poly.type
_entity_poly.pdbx_seq_one_letter_code
_entity_poly.pdbx_strand_id
1 'polypeptide(L)' 'ELNREANTLCSKSNDVELTNIGLELKSVVEQFREQVQNLE' A
#
# COMPACT_ATOMS: atom_id res chain seq x y z
N GLU A 1 -0.09 -2.72 10.30
CA GLU A 1 1.26 -2.19 10.02
C GLU A 1 1.55 -1.84 8.57
N LEU A 2 1.52 -2.78 7.61
CA LEU A 2 1.86 -2.48 6.19
C LEU A 2 1.15 -1.25 5.59
N ASN A 3 -0.16 -1.12 5.81
CA ASN A 3 -0.91 0.06 5.33
C ASN A 3 -0.47 1.37 5.99
N ARG A 4 0.00 1.34 7.24
CA ARG A 4 0.48 2.52 7.98
C ARG A 4 1.84 2.98 7.47
N GLU A 5 2.73 2.03 7.15
CA GLU A 5 4.04 2.30 6.57
C GLU A 5 3.93 2.86 5.15
N ALA A 6 3.10 2.26 4.30
CA ALA A 6 2.84 2.76 2.95
C ALA A 6 2.27 4.20 2.95
N ASN A 7 1.36 4.51 3.87
CA ASN A 7 0.84 5.88 4.02
C ASN A 7 1.90 6.90 4.46
N THR A 8 2.83 6.50 5.33
CA THR A 8 3.93 7.38 5.77
C THR A 8 4.93 7.64 4.64
N LEU A 9 5.22 6.61 3.83
CA LEU A 9 6.06 6.72 2.64
C LEU A 9 5.46 7.70 1.61
N CYS A 10 4.17 7.54 1.27
CA CYS A 10 3.48 8.42 0.32
C CYS A 10 3.37 9.87 0.83
N SER A 11 3.02 10.07 2.11
CA SER A 11 2.74 11.41 2.66
C SER A 11 3.97 12.28 2.88
N LYS A 12 5.17 11.69 2.88
CA LYS A 12 6.45 12.41 3.02
C LYS A 12 7.30 12.39 1.74
N SER A 13 6.83 11.75 0.68
CA SER A 13 7.52 11.75 -0.61
C SER A 13 7.24 13.05 -1.36
N ASN A 14 8.29 13.82 -1.65
CA ASN A 14 8.21 14.91 -2.63
C ASN A 14 8.35 14.42 -4.08
N ASP A 15 8.65 13.13 -4.25
CA ASP A 15 8.85 12.50 -5.53
C ASP A 15 7.56 11.83 -6.02
N VAL A 16 7.16 12.15 -7.26
CA VAL A 16 5.94 11.68 -7.90
C VAL A 16 6.01 10.19 -8.21
N GLU A 17 7.17 9.67 -8.63
CA GLU A 17 7.36 8.25 -8.91
C GLU A 17 7.26 7.44 -7.61
N LEU A 18 7.88 7.92 -6.53
CA LEU A 18 7.78 7.26 -5.22
C LEU A 18 6.36 7.30 -4.65
N THR A 19 5.58 8.35 -4.93
CA THR A 19 4.16 8.41 -4.58
C THR A 19 3.35 7.34 -5.33
N ASN A 20 3.59 7.20 -6.64
CA ASN A 20 2.92 6.19 -7.47
C ASN A 20 3.25 4.76 -7.01
N ILE A 21 4.53 4.47 -6.72
CA ILE A 21 4.96 3.17 -6.16
C ILE A 21 4.23 2.88 -4.85
N GLY A 22 4.08 3.88 -3.98
CA GLY A 22 3.36 3.71 -2.71
C GLY A 22 1.86 3.48 -2.90
N LEU A 23 1.22 4.04 -3.93
CA LEU A 23 -0.17 3.76 -4.27
C LEU A 23 -0.35 2.32 -4.79
N GLU A 24 0.55 1.85 -5.65
CA GLU A 24 0.56 0.46 -6.12
C GLU A 24 0.73 -0.52 -4.97
N LEU A 25 1.64 -0.23 -4.04
CA LEU A 25 1.86 -1.05 -2.85
C LEU A 25 0.58 -1.18 -2.00
N LYS A 26 -0.20 -0.10 -1.85
CA LYS A 26 -1.47 -0.14 -1.12
C LYS A 26 -2.49 -1.05 -1.81
N SER A 27 -2.57 -1.00 -3.14
CA SER A 27 -3.47 -1.87 -3.90
C SER A 27 -3.12 -3.35 -3.71
N VAL A 28 -1.83 -3.71 -3.75
CA VAL A 28 -1.38 -5.10 -3.52
C VAL A 28 -1.69 -5.56 -2.08
N VAL A 29 -1.51 -4.68 -1.09
CA VAL A 29 -1.84 -5.00 0.32
C VAL A 29 -3.35 -5.24 0.49
N GLU A 30 -4.21 -4.48 -0.18
CA GLU A 30 -5.66 -4.70 -0.15
C GLU A 30 -6.05 -6.04 -0.78
N GLN A 31 -5.51 -6.35 -1.96
CA GLN A 31 -5.75 -7.64 -2.63
C GLN A 31 -5.30 -8.82 -1.77
N PHE A 32 -4.14 -8.71 -1.10
CA PHE A 32 -3.66 -9.76 -0.20
C PHE A 32 -4.60 -9.98 0.98
N ARG A 33 -5.17 -8.91 1.56
CA ARG A 33 -6.15 -9.02 2.65
C ARG A 33 -7.45 -9.68 2.18
N GLU A 34 -7.92 -9.32 1.00
CA GLU A 34 -9.11 -9.93 0.39
C GLU A 34 -8.88 -11.43 0.12
N GLN A 35 -7.71 -11.81 -0.39
CA GLN A 35 -7.35 -13.22 -0.59
C GLN A 35 -7.36 -14.02 0.71
N VAL A 36 -6.82 -13.47 1.81
CA VAL A 36 -6.85 -14.11 3.12
C VAL A 36 -8.29 -14.29 3.61
N GLN A 37 -9.13 -13.27 3.47
CA GLN A 37 -10.55 -13.35 3.88
C GLN A 37 -11.35 -14.38 3.08
N ASN A 38 -11.05 -14.55 1.80
CA ASN A 38 -11.73 -15.53 0.94
C ASN A 38 -11.31 -16.99 1.22
N LEU A 39 -10.26 -17.21 2.02
CA LEU A 39 -9.78 -18.53 2.43
C LEU A 39 -10.31 -18.96 3.82
N GLU A 40 -10.90 -18.04 4.58
CA GLU A 40 -11.62 -18.30 5.84
C GLU A 40 -13.07 -18.71 5.60
#